data_AF-A0A1M5DY82-F1
#
_entry.id   AF-A0A1M5DY82-F1
#
_cell.length_a   1.000
_cell.length_b   1.000
_cell.length_c   1.000
_cell.angle_alpha   90.00
_cell.angle_beta   90.00
_cell.angle_gamma   90.00
#
_symmetry.space_group_name_H-M   'P 1'
#
loop_
_entity.id
_entity.type
_entity.pdbx_description
1 polymer ?
#
loop_
_entity_poly.entity_id
_entity_poly.type
_entity_poly.pdbx_seq_one_letter_code
_entity_poly.pdbx_strand_id
1 'polypeptide(L)'
;MLNWGSGANNPKFKQRRQNLVDKLRKKGIQDERVLSAINVVPRHVFVDTALQDRAYQDSALPIGKKQTISQPYTVARQTELLEVMPGEKVLEIGTGSGYQAAILCELGAEVYTVERHKKLYEKARSTLRELSYSVRAKLGDGSKGWSAYAPYDAIVVTAGAPVVPDDLVAQLNVNGRLVVPVGDERRQEMVRIIKIRENEYEEEHYSDFKFVPLIGEQGWKE
;
A
#
# COMPACT_ATOMS: atom_id res chain seq x y z
N MET A 1 -7.13 -20.51 -2.69
CA MET A 1 -6.97 -19.85 -1.38
C MET A 1 -5.70 -20.37 -0.75
N LEU A 2 -4.76 -19.48 -0.44
CA LEU A 2 -3.55 -19.82 0.30
C LEU A 2 -3.96 -20.28 1.71
N ASN A 3 -3.42 -21.42 2.15
CA ASN A 3 -3.70 -21.98 3.46
C ASN A 3 -2.78 -21.31 4.49
N TRP A 4 -3.17 -20.12 4.94
CA TRP A 4 -2.45 -19.39 5.97
C TRP A 4 -2.45 -20.20 7.29
N GLY A 5 -1.34 -20.21 8.03
CA GLY A 5 -1.22 -20.93 9.31
C GLY A 5 -2.33 -20.57 10.34
N SER A 6 -2.43 -21.35 11.42
CA SER A 6 -3.55 -21.33 12.39
C SER A 6 -3.95 -19.96 12.94
N GLY A 7 -3.03 -18.99 13.01
CA GLY A 7 -3.31 -17.62 13.46
C GLY A 7 -4.20 -16.81 12.49
N ALA A 8 -4.00 -16.94 11.19
CA ALA A 8 -4.70 -16.15 10.16
C ALA A 8 -6.17 -16.61 9.93
N ASN A 9 -6.43 -17.90 10.15
CA ASN A 9 -7.73 -18.55 9.98
C ASN A 9 -8.59 -18.56 11.27
N ASN A 10 -8.27 -17.72 12.25
CA ASN A 10 -9.03 -17.64 13.50
C ASN A 10 -10.48 -17.13 13.26
N PRO A 11 -11.53 -17.91 13.61
CA PRO A 11 -12.92 -17.53 13.40
C PRO A 11 -13.32 -16.18 14.01
N LYS A 12 -12.69 -15.78 15.13
CA LYS A 12 -12.90 -14.48 15.79
C LYS A 12 -12.69 -13.32 14.83
N PHE A 13 -11.67 -13.42 13.97
CA PHE A 13 -11.30 -12.34 13.06
C PHE A 13 -12.07 -12.37 11.75
N LYS A 14 -12.68 -13.50 11.37
CA LYS A 14 -13.50 -13.62 10.15
C LYS A 14 -14.67 -12.65 10.17
N GLN A 15 -15.46 -12.64 11.26
CA GLN A 15 -16.60 -11.71 11.37
C GLN A 15 -16.14 -10.24 11.39
N ARG A 16 -15.02 -9.95 12.06
CA ARG A 16 -14.46 -8.59 12.12
C ARG A 16 -14.01 -8.09 10.74
N ARG A 17 -13.43 -8.96 9.90
CA ARG A 17 -13.11 -8.64 8.50
C ARG A 17 -14.36 -8.32 7.69
N GLN A 18 -15.39 -9.16 7.79
CA GLN A 18 -16.64 -8.93 7.07
C GLN A 18 -17.29 -7.59 7.46
N ASN A 19 -17.37 -7.31 8.77
CA ASN A 19 -17.91 -6.04 9.27
C ASN A 19 -17.10 -4.83 8.78
N LEU A 20 -15.77 -4.95 8.69
CA LEU A 20 -14.91 -3.92 8.13
C LEU A 20 -15.23 -3.70 6.65
N VAL A 21 -15.32 -4.76 5.85
CA VAL A 21 -15.64 -4.69 4.42
C VAL A 21 -16.99 -4.02 4.19
N ASP A 22 -18.01 -4.38 4.95
CA ASP A 22 -19.34 -3.75 4.84
C ASP A 22 -19.31 -2.26 5.18
N LYS A 23 -18.48 -1.88 6.16
CA LYS A 23 -18.24 -0.47 6.49
C LYS A 23 -17.53 0.26 5.35
N LEU A 24 -16.52 -0.35 4.73
CA LEU A 24 -15.80 0.25 3.60
C LEU A 24 -16.71 0.46 2.39
N ARG A 25 -17.55 -0.54 2.06
CA ARG A 25 -18.57 -0.44 1.01
C ARG A 25 -19.53 0.73 1.27
N LYS A 26 -20.04 0.86 2.49
CA LYS A 26 -20.91 2.00 2.90
C LYS A 26 -20.21 3.36 2.82
N LYS A 27 -18.88 3.40 2.92
CA LYS A 27 -18.08 4.63 2.75
C LYS A 27 -17.72 4.92 1.29
N GLY A 28 -18.22 4.12 0.34
CA GLY A 28 -18.10 4.40 -1.09
C GLY A 28 -16.96 3.69 -1.81
N ILE A 29 -16.32 2.68 -1.20
CA ILE A 29 -15.44 1.78 -1.95
C ILE A 29 -16.31 0.85 -2.79
N GLN A 30 -16.12 0.85 -4.11
CA GLN A 30 -16.95 0.16 -5.09
C GLN A 30 -16.26 -1.04 -5.74
N ASP A 31 -14.92 -1.07 -5.81
CA ASP A 31 -14.21 -2.23 -6.36
C ASP A 31 -14.34 -3.47 -5.46
N GLU A 32 -15.21 -4.41 -5.85
CA GLU A 32 -15.44 -5.66 -5.12
C GLU A 32 -14.21 -6.59 -5.10
N ARG A 33 -13.25 -6.45 -6.03
CA ARG A 33 -11.97 -7.18 -5.97
C ARG A 33 -11.11 -6.66 -4.82
N VAL A 34 -11.06 -5.33 -4.63
CA VAL A 34 -10.38 -4.70 -3.50
C VAL A 34 -11.04 -5.09 -2.18
N LEU A 35 -12.37 -5.04 -2.10
CA LEU A 35 -13.12 -5.47 -0.91
C LEU A 35 -12.89 -6.95 -0.58
N SER A 36 -12.85 -7.81 -1.60
CA SER A 36 -12.53 -9.23 -1.46
C SER A 36 -11.11 -9.45 -0.94
N ALA A 37 -10.11 -8.77 -1.51
CA ALA A 37 -8.73 -8.83 -1.04
C ALA A 37 -8.62 -8.42 0.44
N ILE A 38 -9.27 -7.33 0.86
CA ILE A 38 -9.32 -6.90 2.27
C ILE A 38 -10.00 -7.94 3.17
N ASN A 39 -10.99 -8.67 2.66
CA ASN A 39 -11.67 -9.73 3.42
C ASN A 39 -10.80 -10.98 3.59
N VAL A 40 -9.89 -11.24 2.65
CA VAL A 40 -8.96 -12.37 2.67
C VAL A 40 -7.75 -12.08 3.56
N VAL A 41 -7.11 -10.93 3.37
CA VAL A 41 -5.86 -10.59 4.06
C VAL A 41 -6.07 -10.46 5.57
N PRO A 42 -5.36 -11.24 6.41
CA PRO A 42 -5.54 -11.22 7.86
C PRO A 42 -4.85 -10.02 8.50
N ARG A 43 -5.43 -8.80 8.40
CA ARG A 43 -4.84 -7.53 8.88
C ARG A 43 -4.24 -7.58 10.30
N HIS A 44 -4.86 -8.33 11.21
CA HIS A 44 -4.37 -8.56 12.58
C HIS A 44 -2.99 -9.21 12.70
N VAL A 45 -2.51 -9.93 11.67
CA VAL A 45 -1.16 -10.51 11.62
C VAL A 45 -0.10 -9.42 11.36
N PHE A 46 -0.50 -8.29 10.77
CA PHE A 46 0.39 -7.17 10.40
C PHE A 46 0.55 -6.12 11.51
N VAL A 47 0.03 -6.39 12.71
CA VAL A 47 0.12 -5.50 13.88
C VAL A 47 0.61 -6.27 15.09
N ASP A 48 1.10 -5.54 16.11
CA ASP A 48 1.50 -6.17 17.36
C ASP A 48 0.30 -6.82 18.07
N THR A 49 0.57 -7.89 18.83
CA THR A 49 -0.46 -8.71 19.50
C THR A 49 -1.42 -7.88 20.36
N ALA A 50 -0.88 -6.89 21.08
CA ALA A 50 -1.65 -5.96 21.91
C ALA A 50 -2.65 -5.09 21.12
N LEU A 51 -2.50 -4.97 19.80
CA LEU A 51 -3.34 -4.17 18.92
C LEU A 51 -4.30 -5.00 18.06
N GLN A 52 -4.24 -6.33 18.14
CA GLN A 52 -5.06 -7.21 17.30
C GLN A 52 -6.57 -7.00 17.49
N ASP A 53 -7.00 -6.62 18.68
CA ASP A 53 -8.42 -6.32 18.92
C ASP A 53 -8.90 -5.06 18.20
N ARG A 54 -7.97 -4.17 17.84
CA ARG A 54 -8.24 -2.94 17.07
C ARG A 54 -7.93 -3.09 15.58
N ALA A 55 -7.38 -4.22 15.14
CA ALA A 55 -6.87 -4.39 13.77
C ALA A 55 -7.92 -4.12 12.67
N TYR A 56 -9.20 -4.35 12.97
CA TYR A 56 -10.32 -4.14 12.03
C TYR A 56 -11.18 -2.92 12.36
N GLN A 57 -10.69 -2.05 13.24
CA GLN A 57 -11.20 -0.68 13.32
C GLN A 57 -10.71 0.06 12.07
N ASP A 58 -11.58 0.90 11.50
CA ASP A 58 -11.23 1.74 10.37
C ASP A 58 -10.38 2.94 10.83
N SER A 59 -9.17 2.66 11.30
CA SER A 59 -8.20 3.62 11.85
C SER A 59 -6.76 3.12 11.62
N ALA A 60 -5.80 4.03 11.54
CA ALA A 60 -4.39 3.68 11.52
C ALA A 60 -3.91 3.13 12.87
N LEU A 61 -2.91 2.25 12.86
CA LEU A 61 -2.31 1.68 14.08
C LEU A 61 -0.78 1.77 14.04
N PRO A 62 -0.10 1.97 15.16
CA PRO A 62 1.36 2.04 15.19
C PRO A 62 1.99 0.68 14.87
N ILE A 63 3.10 0.70 14.13
CA ILE A 63 3.89 -0.50 13.77
C ILE A 63 5.36 -0.38 14.18
N GLY A 64 5.67 0.62 15.01
CA GLY A 64 7.02 0.96 15.43
C GLY A 64 7.70 1.97 14.49
N LYS A 65 8.89 2.46 14.87
CA LYS A 65 9.68 3.45 14.09
C LYS A 65 8.94 4.74 13.74
N LYS A 66 7.97 5.15 14.58
CA LYS A 66 7.06 6.28 14.33
C LYS A 66 6.19 6.10 13.08
N GLN A 67 6.08 4.88 12.57
CA GLN A 67 5.25 4.52 11.43
C GLN A 67 3.94 3.89 11.85
N THR A 68 2.98 3.89 10.93
CA THR A 68 1.65 3.31 11.11
C THR A 68 1.28 2.39 9.95
N ILE A 69 0.55 1.31 10.23
CA ILE A 69 -0.26 0.66 9.21
C ILE A 69 -1.45 1.58 8.89
N SER A 70 -1.63 1.93 7.62
CA SER A 70 -2.65 2.87 7.16
C SER A 70 -4.06 2.41 7.50
N GLN A 71 -4.96 3.38 7.69
CA GLN A 71 -6.40 3.13 7.85
C GLN A 71 -6.92 2.23 6.72
N PRO A 72 -7.77 1.22 6.99
CA PRO A 72 -8.35 0.35 5.97
C PRO A 72 -9.02 1.09 4.80
N TYR A 73 -9.77 2.15 5.08
CA TYR A 73 -10.35 2.99 4.03
C TYR A 73 -9.30 3.60 3.11
N THR A 74 -8.21 4.14 3.65
CA THR A 74 -7.10 4.70 2.87
C THR A 74 -6.46 3.64 1.97
N VAL A 75 -6.18 2.45 2.53
CA VAL A 75 -5.66 1.31 1.77
C VAL A 75 -6.60 0.93 0.63
N ALA A 76 -7.90 0.78 0.92
CA ALA A 76 -8.90 0.45 -0.08
C ALA A 76 -8.97 1.51 -1.18
N ARG A 77 -8.95 2.79 -0.81
CA ARG A 77 -9.05 3.89 -1.78
C ARG A 77 -7.82 4.01 -2.66
N GLN A 78 -6.60 3.89 -2.10
CA GLN A 78 -5.38 3.86 -2.90
C GLN A 78 -5.41 2.69 -3.89
N THR A 79 -5.84 1.53 -3.43
CA THR A 79 -5.88 0.32 -4.26
C THR A 79 -6.93 0.39 -5.36
N GLU A 80 -8.11 0.97 -5.08
CA GLU A 80 -9.17 1.21 -6.06
C GLU A 80 -8.69 2.18 -7.16
N LEU A 81 -8.00 3.26 -6.78
CA LEU A 81 -7.43 4.22 -7.73
C LEU A 81 -6.33 3.64 -8.62
N LEU A 82 -5.61 2.62 -8.13
CA LEU A 82 -4.64 1.89 -8.92
C LEU A 82 -5.29 0.97 -9.95
N GLU A 83 -6.57 0.61 -9.86
CA GLU A 83 -7.24 -0.24 -10.88
C GLU A 83 -6.43 -1.51 -11.27
N VAL A 84 -5.79 -2.16 -10.29
CA VAL A 84 -4.85 -3.27 -10.54
C VAL A 84 -5.53 -4.44 -11.27
N MET A 85 -4.84 -4.94 -12.29
CA MET A 85 -5.19 -6.11 -13.06
C MET A 85 -4.23 -7.27 -12.74
N PRO A 86 -4.72 -8.52 -12.74
CA PRO A 86 -3.86 -9.68 -12.53
C PRO A 86 -2.69 -9.74 -13.52
N GLY A 87 -1.49 -10.02 -13.03
CA GLY A 87 -0.25 -10.10 -13.82
C GLY A 87 0.50 -8.78 -13.96
N GLU A 88 -0.07 -7.66 -13.54
CA GLU A 88 0.62 -6.37 -13.59
C GLU A 88 1.77 -6.27 -12.60
N LYS A 89 2.83 -5.56 -13.02
CA LYS A 89 3.97 -5.24 -12.18
C LYS A 89 3.70 -3.98 -11.36
N VAL A 90 3.60 -4.14 -10.05
CA VAL A 90 3.27 -3.04 -9.14
C VAL A 90 4.42 -2.73 -8.19
N LEU A 91 4.84 -1.46 -8.12
CA LEU A 91 5.78 -0.95 -7.11
C LEU A 91 5.04 -0.30 -5.95
N GLU A 92 5.30 -0.76 -4.74
CA GLU A 92 4.89 -0.11 -3.50
C GLU A 92 6.09 0.62 -2.88
N ILE A 93 5.91 1.90 -2.58
CA ILE A 93 6.86 2.70 -1.81
C ILE A 93 6.34 2.85 -0.38
N GLY A 94 7.09 2.30 0.57
CA GLY A 94 6.73 2.20 1.97
C GLY A 94 6.10 0.85 2.32
N THR A 95 6.90 -0.21 2.37
CA THR A 95 6.39 -1.54 2.77
C THR A 95 5.69 -1.50 4.13
N GLY A 96 6.26 -0.78 5.11
CA GLY A 96 5.69 -0.65 6.44
C GLY A 96 5.48 -2.01 7.11
N SER A 97 4.21 -2.39 7.31
CA SER A 97 3.88 -3.72 7.86
C SER A 97 3.86 -4.83 6.80
N GLY A 98 3.73 -4.49 5.52
CA GLY A 98 3.47 -5.41 4.41
C GLY A 98 1.99 -5.64 4.10
N TYR A 99 1.07 -4.95 4.79
CA TYR A 99 -0.38 -5.19 4.58
C TYR A 99 -0.87 -4.75 3.19
N GLN A 100 -0.41 -3.60 2.69
CA GLN A 100 -0.78 -3.12 1.35
C GLN A 100 -0.16 -4.01 0.26
N ALA A 101 1.12 -4.40 0.38
CA ALA A 101 1.72 -5.45 -0.46
C ALA A 101 0.89 -6.74 -0.52
N ALA A 102 0.41 -7.25 0.62
CA ALA A 102 -0.42 -8.45 0.66
C ALA A 102 -1.74 -8.28 -0.12
N ILE A 103 -2.38 -7.11 -0.01
CA ILE A 103 -3.59 -6.79 -0.78
C ILE A 103 -3.30 -6.76 -2.27
N LEU A 104 -2.19 -6.16 -2.69
CA LEU A 104 -1.78 -6.14 -4.10
C LEU A 104 -1.53 -7.56 -4.62
N CYS A 105 -0.92 -8.44 -3.82
CA CYS A 105 -0.77 -9.85 -4.19
C CYS A 105 -2.12 -10.57 -4.34
N GLU A 106 -3.11 -10.31 -3.48
CA GLU A 106 -4.46 -10.90 -3.62
C GLU A 106 -5.19 -10.42 -4.88
N LEU A 107 -4.83 -9.24 -5.40
CA LEU A 107 -5.32 -8.75 -6.70
C LEU A 107 -4.59 -9.39 -7.89
N GLY A 108 -3.60 -10.24 -7.64
CA GLY A 108 -2.84 -10.95 -8.66
C GLY A 108 -1.65 -10.18 -9.22
N ALA A 109 -1.20 -9.10 -8.57
CA ALA A 109 -0.05 -8.33 -9.02
C ALA A 109 1.29 -9.03 -8.75
N GLU A 110 2.27 -8.77 -9.61
CA GLU A 110 3.68 -8.97 -9.30
C GLU A 110 4.20 -7.81 -8.46
N VAL A 111 4.29 -8.01 -7.15
CA VAL A 111 4.58 -6.94 -6.19
C VAL A 111 6.08 -6.75 -5.95
N TYR A 112 6.51 -5.51 -6.11
CA TYR A 112 7.80 -4.96 -5.73
C TYR A 112 7.57 -3.96 -4.62
N THR A 113 8.36 -3.99 -3.55
CA THR A 113 8.15 -3.08 -2.42
C THR A 113 9.47 -2.55 -1.85
N VAL A 114 9.50 -1.28 -1.51
CA VAL A 114 10.69 -0.60 -0.96
C VAL A 114 10.39 -0.05 0.44
N GLU A 115 11.27 -0.34 1.39
CA GLU A 115 11.20 0.16 2.76
C GLU A 115 12.56 0.72 3.17
N ARG A 116 12.57 1.87 3.86
CA ARG A 116 13.81 2.51 4.32
C ARG A 116 14.25 2.00 5.70
N HIS A 117 13.32 1.58 6.54
CA HIS A 117 13.59 1.13 7.88
C HIS A 117 13.86 -0.38 7.92
N LYS A 118 15.14 -0.74 8.14
CA LYS A 118 15.60 -2.15 8.21
C LYS A 118 14.72 -3.06 9.08
N LYS A 119 14.32 -2.61 10.28
CA LYS A 119 13.48 -3.42 11.18
C LYS A 119 12.06 -3.68 10.62
N LEU A 120 11.47 -2.71 9.93
CA LEU A 120 10.16 -2.88 9.30
C LEU A 120 10.28 -3.78 8.07
N TYR A 121 11.31 -3.55 7.26
CA TYR A 121 11.65 -4.39 6.11
C TYR A 121 11.77 -5.87 6.48
N GLU A 122 12.55 -6.19 7.51
CA GLU A 122 12.76 -7.57 7.98
C GLU A 122 11.46 -8.20 8.49
N LYS A 123 10.68 -7.45 9.30
CA LYS A 123 9.39 -7.91 9.85
C LYS A 123 8.39 -8.19 8.73
N ALA A 124 8.17 -7.24 7.83
CA ALA A 124 7.24 -7.36 6.72
C ALA A 124 7.61 -8.55 5.81
N ARG A 125 8.90 -8.72 5.48
CA ARG A 125 9.36 -9.87 4.67
C ARG A 125 9.12 -11.21 5.36
N SER A 126 9.26 -11.29 6.68
CA SER A 126 8.93 -12.52 7.41
C SER A 126 7.43 -12.79 7.39
N THR A 127 6.62 -11.78 7.73
CA THR A 127 5.16 -11.90 7.76
C THR A 127 4.59 -12.29 6.40
N LEU A 128 5.00 -11.62 5.31
CA LEU A 128 4.55 -11.95 3.95
C LEU A 128 4.94 -13.38 3.55
N ARG A 129 6.15 -13.83 3.90
CA ARG A 129 6.62 -15.20 3.62
C ARG A 129 5.87 -16.25 4.43
N GLU A 130 5.64 -16.03 5.71
CA GLU A 130 4.84 -16.93 6.58
C GLU A 130 3.41 -17.04 6.09
N LEU A 131 2.93 -15.95 5.49
CA LEU A 131 1.65 -15.93 4.85
C LEU A 131 1.75 -16.74 3.50
N SER A 132 2.86 -16.74 2.78
CA SER A 132 3.02 -17.27 1.39
C SER A 132 2.66 -16.27 0.30
N TYR A 133 2.74 -14.97 0.61
CA TYR A 133 2.78 -13.92 -0.40
C TYR A 133 4.18 -13.83 -1.00
N SER A 134 4.27 -13.87 -2.33
CA SER A 134 5.51 -13.68 -3.06
C SER A 134 5.69 -12.20 -3.41
N VAL A 135 6.71 -11.57 -2.80
CA VAL A 135 7.06 -10.17 -3.09
C VAL A 135 8.56 -10.04 -3.32
N ARG A 136 8.96 -9.09 -4.16
CA ARG A 136 10.35 -8.63 -4.26
C ARG A 136 10.51 -7.41 -3.37
N ALA A 137 11.28 -7.54 -2.29
CA ALA A 137 11.43 -6.48 -1.30
C ALA A 137 12.84 -5.91 -1.27
N LYS A 138 12.98 -4.58 -1.32
CA LYS A 138 14.24 -3.84 -1.22
C LYS A 138 14.29 -2.98 0.04
N LEU A 139 15.43 -3.02 0.72
CA LEU A 139 15.78 -2.02 1.73
C LEU A 139 16.45 -0.83 1.03
N GLY A 140 15.88 0.36 1.11
CA GLY A 140 16.46 1.54 0.48
C GLY A 140 15.56 2.76 0.46
N ASP A 141 16.03 3.82 -0.20
CA ASP A 141 15.23 5.00 -0.48
C ASP A 141 14.20 4.70 -1.57
N GLY A 142 12.93 4.82 -1.20
CA GLY A 142 11.80 4.58 -2.09
C GLY A 142 11.40 5.79 -2.93
N SER A 143 11.82 7.02 -2.59
CA SER A 143 11.50 8.19 -3.43
C SER A 143 12.15 8.09 -4.81
N LYS A 144 13.20 7.27 -4.95
CA LYS A 144 13.91 6.98 -6.21
C LYS A 144 13.34 5.79 -6.97
N GLY A 145 12.27 5.18 -6.46
CA GLY A 145 11.73 3.94 -6.98
C GLY A 145 12.73 2.78 -6.97
N TRP A 146 12.64 1.92 -7.98
CA TRP A 146 13.50 0.76 -8.15
C TRP A 146 13.73 0.46 -9.65
N SER A 147 14.53 1.34 -10.27
CA SER A 147 14.84 1.32 -11.70
C SER A 147 15.30 -0.03 -12.27
N ALA A 148 16.00 -0.86 -11.47
CA ALA A 148 16.44 -2.20 -11.89
C ALA A 148 15.30 -3.15 -12.33
N TYR A 149 14.06 -2.87 -11.93
CA TYR A 149 12.88 -3.65 -12.34
C TYR A 149 11.81 -2.82 -13.05
N ALA A 150 12.06 -1.52 -13.24
CA ALA A 150 11.23 -0.66 -14.07
C ALA A 150 11.24 -1.16 -15.53
N PRO A 151 10.21 -0.83 -16.33
CA PRO A 151 9.02 -0.06 -15.95
C PRO A 151 7.98 -0.87 -15.16
N TYR A 152 7.07 -0.14 -14.51
CA TYR A 152 5.94 -0.64 -13.72
C TYR A 152 4.61 -0.25 -14.34
N ASP A 153 3.61 -1.12 -14.24
CA ASP A 153 2.25 -0.81 -14.65
C ASP A 153 1.56 0.10 -13.63
N ALA A 154 1.84 -0.12 -12.33
CA ALA A 154 1.33 0.72 -11.26
C ALA A 154 2.39 1.01 -10.20
N ILE A 155 2.29 2.19 -9.59
CA ILE A 155 3.09 2.57 -8.42
C ILE A 155 2.17 3.13 -7.36
N VAL A 156 2.34 2.72 -6.11
CA VAL A 156 1.63 3.29 -4.96
C VAL A 156 2.61 3.75 -3.90
N VAL A 157 2.41 4.97 -3.41
CA VAL A 157 3.22 5.54 -2.33
C VAL A 157 2.36 5.60 -1.06
N THR A 158 2.82 4.95 0.01
CA THR A 158 2.10 4.86 1.29
C THR A 158 2.65 5.84 2.34
N ALA A 159 3.30 6.91 1.88
CA ALA A 159 3.85 8.00 2.66
C ALA A 159 3.66 9.33 1.91
N GLY A 160 3.40 10.43 2.64
CA GLY A 160 3.14 11.76 2.10
C GLY A 160 4.39 12.39 1.50
N ALA A 161 4.35 12.71 0.21
CA ALA A 161 5.43 13.39 -0.49
C ALA A 161 5.18 14.91 -0.55
N PRO A 162 6.22 15.77 -0.54
CA PRO A 162 6.04 17.21 -0.71
C PRO A 162 5.58 17.57 -2.12
N VAL A 163 6.01 16.79 -3.11
CA VAL A 163 5.65 16.85 -4.53
C VAL A 163 5.65 15.42 -5.09
N VAL A 164 5.05 15.21 -6.26
CA VAL A 164 5.15 13.93 -6.97
C VAL A 164 6.63 13.66 -7.33
N PRO A 165 7.23 12.52 -6.94
CA PRO A 165 8.61 12.22 -7.31
C PRO A 165 8.76 11.87 -8.81
N ASP A 166 9.59 12.61 -9.52
CA ASP A 166 9.84 12.44 -10.96
C ASP A 166 10.38 11.03 -11.28
N ASP A 167 11.23 10.46 -10.41
CA ASP A 167 11.77 9.11 -10.60
C ASP A 167 10.68 8.05 -10.64
N LEU A 168 9.57 8.25 -9.91
CA LEU A 168 8.45 7.31 -9.93
C LEU A 168 7.64 7.45 -11.21
N VAL A 169 7.37 8.68 -11.67
CA VAL A 169 6.66 8.91 -12.94
C VAL A 169 7.47 8.37 -14.13
N ALA A 170 8.79 8.58 -14.14
CA ALA A 170 9.68 8.07 -15.17
C ALA A 170 9.69 6.53 -15.24
N GLN A 171 9.48 5.85 -14.11
CA GLN A 171 9.47 4.39 -14.00
C GLN A 171 8.10 3.76 -14.36
N LEU A 172 7.09 4.54 -14.74
CA LEU A 172 5.82 4.01 -15.24
C LEU A 172 5.94 3.55 -16.71
N ASN A 173 5.22 2.47 -17.03
CA ASN A 173 4.82 2.15 -18.39
C ASN A 173 3.90 3.23 -18.95
N VAL A 174 3.80 3.31 -20.28
CA VAL A 174 2.70 4.06 -20.92
C VAL A 174 1.37 3.42 -20.51
N ASN A 175 0.38 4.26 -20.19
CA ASN A 175 -0.87 3.95 -19.50
C ASN A 175 -0.69 3.45 -18.05
N GLY A 176 0.54 3.47 -17.53
CA GLY A 176 0.81 3.17 -16.14
C GLY A 176 0.33 4.29 -15.23
N ARG A 177 0.05 3.93 -13.98
CA ARG A 177 -0.54 4.85 -13.00
C ARG A 177 0.25 4.91 -11.70
N LEU A 178 0.39 6.10 -11.16
CA LEU A 178 0.99 6.35 -9.86
C LEU A 178 -0.07 6.95 -8.94
N VAL A 179 -0.24 6.37 -7.75
CA VAL A 179 -1.10 6.90 -6.70
C VAL A 179 -0.22 7.34 -5.53
N VAL A 180 -0.22 8.64 -5.23
CA VAL A 180 0.68 9.25 -4.23
C VAL A 180 -0.06 10.34 -3.44
N PRO A 181 0.03 10.34 -2.11
CA PRO A 181 -0.43 11.47 -1.31
C PRO A 181 0.59 12.62 -1.38
N VAL A 182 0.15 13.79 -1.82
CA VAL A 182 0.99 14.98 -2.03
C VAL A 182 0.45 16.16 -1.23
N GLY A 183 1.34 16.88 -0.53
CA GLY A 183 0.98 18.10 0.19
C GLY A 183 1.96 18.40 1.30
N ASP A 184 1.54 19.24 2.25
CA ASP A 184 2.36 19.57 3.42
C ASP A 184 2.15 18.56 4.57
N GLU A 185 2.82 18.76 5.71
CA GLU A 185 2.68 17.86 6.87
C GLU A 185 1.28 17.86 7.51
N ARG A 186 0.46 18.88 7.22
CA ARG A 186 -0.88 19.08 7.81
C ARG A 186 -1.97 18.47 6.94
N ARG A 187 -1.84 18.57 5.61
CA ARG A 187 -2.86 18.16 4.64
C ARG A 187 -2.19 17.64 3.37
N GLN A 188 -2.52 16.41 2.99
CA GLN A 188 -2.12 15.84 1.70
C GLN A 188 -3.37 15.47 0.89
N GLU A 189 -3.38 15.83 -0.39
CA GLU A 189 -4.36 15.33 -1.35
C GLU A 189 -3.87 14.00 -1.92
N MET A 190 -4.79 13.09 -2.23
CA MET A 190 -4.43 11.90 -2.99
C MET A 190 -4.38 12.28 -4.47
N VAL A 191 -3.22 12.09 -5.09
CA VAL A 191 -2.98 12.38 -6.51
C VAL A 191 -2.86 11.06 -7.27
N ARG A 192 -3.52 10.96 -8.43
CA ARG A 192 -3.32 9.90 -9.41
C ARG A 192 -2.70 10.50 -10.67
N ILE A 193 -1.55 9.95 -11.07
CA ILE A 193 -0.88 10.28 -12.33
C ILE A 193 -1.11 9.12 -13.30
N ILE A 194 -1.47 9.42 -14.55
CA ILE A 194 -1.59 8.45 -15.64
C ILE A 194 -0.62 8.84 -16.75
N LYS A 195 0.36 7.98 -17.05
CA LYS A 195 1.37 8.27 -18.07
C LYS A 195 0.80 8.08 -19.47
N ILE A 196 0.63 9.15 -20.25
CA ILE A 196 0.06 9.08 -21.61
C ILE A 196 1.15 8.74 -22.63
N ARG A 197 2.35 9.30 -22.48
CA ARG A 197 3.57 8.96 -23.24
C ARG A 197 4.79 9.50 -22.52
N GLU A 198 5.95 9.42 -23.16
CA GLU A 198 7.18 9.96 -22.58
C GLU A 198 7.05 11.47 -22.33
N ASN A 199 7.27 11.90 -21.09
CA ASN A 199 7.11 13.28 -20.59
C ASN A 199 5.70 13.89 -20.69
N GLU A 200 4.64 13.08 -20.86
CA GLU A 200 3.25 13.56 -20.83
C GLU A 200 2.40 12.65 -19.94
N TYR A 201 1.68 13.27 -19.01
CA TYR A 201 0.82 12.60 -18.05
C TYR A 201 -0.42 13.42 -17.71
N GLU A 202 -1.49 12.72 -17.38
CA GLU A 202 -2.68 13.29 -16.78
C GLU A 202 -2.56 13.23 -15.26
N GLU A 203 -3.09 14.24 -14.57
CA GLU A 203 -3.10 14.35 -13.11
C GLU A 203 -4.52 14.53 -12.61
N GLU A 204 -4.91 13.72 -11.64
CA GLU A 204 -6.21 13.76 -10.99
C GLU A 204 -6.04 13.92 -9.49
N HIS A 205 -6.86 14.81 -8.90
CA HIS A 205 -6.84 15.12 -7.48
C HIS A 205 -8.07 14.58 -6.77
N TYR A 206 -7.86 14.00 -5.60
CA TYR A 206 -8.88 13.41 -4.76
C TYR A 206 -8.82 14.00 -3.35
N SER A 207 -9.78 13.60 -2.51
CA SER A 207 -9.95 14.05 -1.12
C SER A 207 -8.67 14.00 -0.28
N ASP A 208 -8.68 14.76 0.82
CA ASP A 208 -7.55 14.81 1.74
C ASP A 208 -7.34 13.52 2.54
N PHE A 209 -6.07 13.20 2.75
CA PHE A 209 -5.60 12.14 3.61
C PHE A 209 -4.47 12.63 4.52
N LYS A 210 -4.12 11.79 5.50
CA LYS A 210 -2.97 12.03 6.37
C LYS A 210 -2.03 10.82 6.36
N PHE A 211 -0.80 11.03 5.93
CA PHE A 211 0.25 10.04 5.89
C PHE A 211 1.48 10.47 6.70
N VAL A 212 2.32 9.50 7.04
CA VAL A 212 3.70 9.74 7.51
C VAL A 212 4.54 10.28 6.35
N PRO A 213 5.57 11.12 6.59
CA PRO A 213 6.35 11.72 5.52
C PRO A 213 7.18 10.69 4.74
N LEU A 214 7.20 10.82 3.41
CA LEU A 214 8.14 10.14 2.53
C LEU A 214 9.51 10.80 2.67
N ILE A 215 10.41 10.22 3.46
CA ILE A 215 11.77 10.73 3.66
C ILE A 215 12.70 10.10 2.63
N GLY A 216 13.37 10.93 1.82
CA GLY A 216 14.24 10.48 0.72
C GLY A 216 14.78 11.63 -0.14
N GLU A 217 15.58 11.29 -1.15
CA GLU A 217 16.24 12.23 -2.07
C GLU A 217 15.25 13.10 -2.85
N GLN A 218 14.11 12.52 -3.25
CA GLN A 218 12.97 13.20 -3.89
C GLN A 218 11.76 13.28 -2.94
N GLY A 219 12.02 13.26 -1.63
CA GLY A 219 11.01 13.38 -0.58
C GLY A 219 11.34 14.51 0.39
N TRP A 220 10.84 14.38 1.61
CA TRP A 220 11.21 15.25 2.73
C TRP A 220 12.66 14.98 3.16
N LYS A 221 13.35 16.05 3.57
CA LYS A 221 14.66 15.96 4.22
C LYS A 221 14.49 15.49 5.68
N GLU A 222 15.54 14.84 6.22
CA GLU A 222 15.58 14.46 7.64
C GLU A 222 15.56 15.66 8.60
#